data_AF-A0A9D7U8J4-F1
#
_entry.id   AF-A0A9D7U8J4-F1
#
_cell.length_a   1.000
_cell.length_b   1.000
_cell.length_c   1.000
_cell.angle_alpha   90.00
_cell.angle_beta   90.00
_cell.angle_gamma   90.00
#
_symmetry.space_group_name_H-M   'P 1'
#
loop_
_entity.id
_entity.type
_entity.pdbx_description
1 polymer ?
#
loop_
_entity_poly.entity_id
_entity_poly.type
_entity_poly.pdbx_seq_one_letter_code
_entity_poly.pdbx_strand_id
1 'polypeptide(L)'
;MARNPAVQVQKRVMTRKRIFIIGGMTLAVVAFVMFSPYGVLTRLQLAGEVSSLEETAARMQGVEDSLRTAVKRLHSDSTEIERLARERYGYIRPGEEVFIIKRDSTE
;
A
#
# COMPACT_ATOMS: atom_id res chain seq x y z
N MET A 1 -8.38 44.46 -61.44
CA MET A 1 -9.09 44.51 -60.14
C MET A 1 -8.12 44.04 -59.05
N ALA A 2 -7.37 44.96 -58.44
CA ALA A 2 -6.32 44.64 -57.47
C ALA A 2 -6.96 44.20 -56.14
N ARG A 3 -6.66 42.99 -55.67
CA ARG A 3 -7.16 42.50 -54.37
C ARG A 3 -6.45 43.27 -53.27
N ASN A 4 -7.23 44.04 -52.50
CA ASN A 4 -6.74 44.93 -51.46
C ASN A 4 -5.91 44.15 -50.40
N PRO A 5 -4.62 44.46 -50.20
CA PRO A 5 -3.70 43.68 -49.34
C PRO A 5 -4.14 43.65 -47.87
N ALA A 6 -4.89 44.65 -47.41
CA ALA A 6 -5.44 44.71 -46.06
C ALA A 6 -6.36 43.52 -45.73
N VAL A 7 -7.15 43.04 -46.70
CA VAL A 7 -8.08 41.92 -46.50
C VAL A 7 -7.33 40.59 -46.33
N GLN A 8 -6.19 40.42 -46.99
CA GLN A 8 -5.38 39.20 -46.87
C GLN A 8 -4.63 39.13 -45.53
N VAL A 9 -4.07 40.26 -45.07
CA VAL A 9 -3.40 40.35 -43.76
C VAL A 9 -4.41 40.14 -42.62
N GLN A 10 -5.58 40.78 -42.70
CA GLN A 10 -6.63 40.67 -41.67
C GLN A 10 -7.16 39.23 -41.52
N LYS A 11 -7.37 38.51 -42.63
CA LYS A 11 -7.79 37.10 -42.61
C LYS A 11 -6.73 36.19 -41.97
N ARG A 12 -5.45 36.39 -42.28
CA ARG A 12 -4.32 35.57 -41.77
C ARG A 12 -4.11 35.75 -40.27
N VAL A 13 -4.35 36.95 -39.73
CA VAL A 13 -4.28 37.22 -38.28
C VAL A 13 -5.46 36.59 -37.54
N MET A 14 -6.68 36.68 -38.07
CA MET A 14 -7.85 36.03 -37.44
C MET A 14 -7.74 34.50 -37.42
N THR A 15 -7.20 33.87 -38.46
CA THR A 15 -7.01 32.41 -38.48
C THR A 15 -5.92 31.96 -37.51
N ARG A 16 -4.80 32.71 -37.40
CA ARG A 16 -3.78 32.43 -36.37
C ARG A 16 -4.32 32.57 -34.96
N LYS A 17 -5.07 33.64 -34.67
CA LYS A 17 -5.73 33.84 -33.36
C LYS A 17 -6.69 32.69 -33.03
N ARG A 18 -7.49 32.23 -34.00
CA ARG A 18 -8.36 31.06 -33.81
C ARG A 18 -7.59 29.78 -33.52
N ILE A 19 -6.47 29.53 -34.21
CA ILE A 19 -5.63 28.35 -33.95
C ILE A 19 -5.05 28.41 -32.53
N PHE A 20 -4.58 29.57 -32.07
CA PHE A 20 -4.11 29.73 -30.69
C PHE A 20 -5.22 29.51 -29.66
N ILE A 21 -6.43 30.02 -29.91
CA ILE A 21 -7.57 29.82 -29.01
C ILE A 21 -7.96 28.34 -28.96
N ILE A 22 -8.07 27.68 -30.12
CA ILE A 22 -8.40 26.25 -30.19
C ILE A 22 -7.31 25.43 -29.50
N GLY A 23 -6.05 25.70 -29.77
CA GLY A 23 -4.91 25.02 -29.16
C GLY A 23 -4.84 25.22 -27.64
N GLY A 24 -5.12 26.43 -27.16
CA GLY A 24 -5.22 26.70 -25.72
C GLY A 24 -6.37 25.95 -25.07
N MET A 25 -7.53 25.89 -25.74
CA MET A 25 -8.70 25.19 -25.23
C MET A 25 -8.50 23.67 -25.21
N THR A 26 -7.91 23.08 -26.26
CA THR A 26 -7.56 21.64 -26.25
C THR A 26 -6.52 21.33 -25.17
N LEU A 27 -5.50 22.18 -25.00
CA LEU A 27 -4.51 21.98 -23.95
C LEU A 27 -5.15 22.03 -22.55
N ALA A 28 -6.07 22.97 -22.32
CA ALA A 28 -6.80 23.07 -21.05
C ALA A 28 -7.65 21.81 -20.78
N VAL A 29 -8.33 21.28 -21.79
CA VAL A 29 -9.10 20.03 -21.66
C VAL A 29 -8.18 18.84 -21.36
N VAL A 30 -7.06 18.71 -22.07
CA VAL A 30 -6.09 17.63 -21.84
C VAL A 30 -5.51 17.73 -20.43
N ALA A 31 -5.11 18.93 -19.99
CA ALA A 31 -4.62 19.16 -18.64
C ALA A 31 -5.69 18.80 -17.59
N PHE A 32 -6.95 19.19 -17.81
CA PHE A 32 -8.04 18.82 -16.92
C PHE A 32 -8.23 17.29 -16.84
N VAL A 33 -8.23 16.58 -17.96
CA VAL A 33 -8.37 15.11 -17.98
C VAL A 33 -7.18 14.41 -17.30
N MET A 34 -5.98 14.95 -17.43
CA MET A 34 -4.77 14.38 -16.83
C MET A 34 -4.71 14.63 -15.31
N PHE A 35 -4.95 15.87 -14.88
CA PHE A 35 -4.70 16.34 -13.50
C PHE A 35 -5.96 16.52 -12.64
N SER A 36 -7.15 16.21 -13.15
CA SER A 36 -8.38 16.21 -12.37
C SER A 36 -8.30 15.18 -11.22
N PRO A 37 -9.05 15.37 -10.12
CA PRO A 37 -9.21 14.36 -9.08
C PRO A 37 -9.68 13.00 -9.60
N TYR A 38 -10.43 12.98 -10.71
CA TYR A 38 -10.86 11.76 -11.40
C TYR A 38 -10.06 11.50 -12.69
N GLY A 39 -8.92 12.15 -12.82
CA GLY A 39 -8.04 12.06 -13.98
C GLY A 39 -7.22 10.79 -14.02
N VAL A 40 -6.47 10.64 -15.12
CA VAL A 40 -5.69 9.44 -15.41
C VAL A 40 -4.58 9.23 -14.37
N LEU A 41 -3.89 10.30 -13.95
CA LEU A 41 -2.81 10.19 -12.96
C LEU A 41 -3.34 9.66 -11.62
N THR A 42 -4.46 10.21 -11.15
CA THR A 42 -5.09 9.77 -9.90
C THR A 42 -5.50 8.31 -9.97
N ARG A 43 -6.05 7.86 -11.11
CA ARG A 43 -6.42 6.45 -11.27
C ARG A 43 -5.23 5.50 -11.18
N LEU A 44 -4.07 5.89 -11.74
CA LEU A 44 -2.85 5.08 -11.66
C LEU A 44 -2.31 5.01 -10.23
N GLN A 45 -2.34 6.14 -9.50
CA GLN A 45 -1.93 6.17 -8.09
C GLN A 45 -2.84 5.31 -7.21
N LEU A 46 -4.16 5.46 -7.36
CA LEU A 46 -5.15 4.68 -6.61
C LEU A 46 -5.04 3.18 -6.90
N ALA A 47 -4.72 2.77 -8.13
CA ALA A 47 -4.52 1.36 -8.45
C ALA A 47 -3.35 0.75 -7.67
N GLY A 48 -2.24 1.50 -7.52
CA GLY A 48 -1.11 1.08 -6.69
C GLY A 48 -1.46 1.03 -5.21
N GLU A 49 -2.20 2.03 -4.71
CA GLU A 49 -2.64 2.07 -3.31
C GLU A 49 -3.57 0.90 -2.96
N VAL A 50 -4.55 0.60 -3.81
CA VAL A 50 -5.44 -0.57 -3.64
C VAL A 50 -4.63 -1.86 -3.58
N SER A 51 -3.69 -2.07 -4.52
CA SER A 51 -2.81 -3.26 -4.51
C SER A 51 -2.02 -3.37 -3.19
N SER A 52 -1.47 -2.26 -2.70
CA SER A 52 -0.71 -2.24 -1.44
C SER A 52 -1.57 -2.52 -0.20
N LEU A 53 -2.82 -2.03 -0.21
CA LEU A 53 -3.78 -2.29 0.86
C LEU A 53 -4.23 -3.75 0.86
N GLU A 54 -4.46 -4.34 -0.31
CA GLU A 54 -4.78 -5.76 -0.47
C GLU A 54 -3.64 -6.66 0.04
N GLU A 55 -2.39 -6.38 -0.33
CA GLU A 55 -1.23 -7.11 0.19
C GLU A 55 -1.09 -6.99 1.71
N THR A 56 -1.37 -5.80 2.25
CA THR A 56 -1.32 -5.55 3.70
C THR A 56 -2.42 -6.32 4.42
N ALA A 57 -3.64 -6.32 3.88
CA ALA A 57 -4.77 -7.07 4.43
C ALA A 57 -4.49 -8.58 4.43
N ALA A 58 -3.99 -9.13 3.32
CA ALA A 58 -3.63 -10.55 3.23
C ALA A 58 -2.56 -10.95 4.26
N ARG A 59 -1.54 -10.09 4.44
CA ARG A 59 -0.50 -10.30 5.45
C ARG A 59 -1.07 -10.29 6.87
N MET A 60 -1.94 -9.33 7.18
CA MET A 60 -2.59 -9.23 8.49
C MET A 60 -3.47 -10.45 8.79
N GLN A 61 -4.22 -10.93 7.80
CA GLN A 61 -5.01 -12.16 7.93
C GLN A 61 -4.14 -13.38 8.23
N GLY A 62 -3.00 -13.55 7.53
CA GLY A 62 -2.07 -14.64 7.82
C GLY A 62 -1.49 -14.58 9.25
N VAL A 63 -1.19 -13.37 9.74
CA VAL A 63 -0.74 -13.17 11.13
C VAL A 63 -1.85 -13.51 12.11
N GLU A 64 -3.07 -13.03 11.87
CA GLU A 64 -4.25 -13.34 12.70
C GLU A 64 -4.46 -14.85 12.83
N ASP A 65 -4.46 -15.58 11.71
CA ASP A 65 -4.66 -17.03 11.69
C ASP A 65 -3.57 -17.78 12.46
N SER A 66 -2.32 -17.33 12.32
CA SER A 66 -1.19 -17.90 13.07
C SER A 66 -1.35 -17.70 14.58
N LEU A 67 -1.76 -16.50 14.99
CA LEU A 67 -1.99 -16.15 16.40
C LEU A 67 -3.18 -16.92 16.97
N ARG A 68 -4.29 -17.03 16.22
CA ARG A 68 -5.45 -17.83 16.61
C ARG A 68 -5.08 -19.30 16.82
N THR A 69 -4.24 -19.83 15.93
CA THR A 69 -3.72 -21.20 16.07
C THR A 69 -2.87 -21.36 17.33
N ALA A 70 -1.97 -20.40 17.60
CA ALA A 70 -1.14 -20.39 18.80
C ALA A 70 -1.99 -20.31 20.08
N VAL A 71 -2.97 -19.42 20.13
CA VAL A 71 -3.93 -19.30 21.23
C VAL A 71 -4.68 -20.62 21.44
N LYS A 72 -5.19 -21.24 20.37
CA LYS A 72 -5.88 -22.53 20.47
C LYS A 72 -4.98 -23.60 21.09
N ARG A 73 -3.74 -23.73 20.62
CA ARG A 73 -2.77 -24.68 21.21
C ARG A 73 -2.53 -24.41 22.68
N LEU A 74 -2.32 -23.15 23.07
CA LEU A 74 -2.13 -22.75 24.47
C LEU A 74 -3.35 -23.02 25.37
N HIS A 75 -4.55 -23.19 24.81
CA HIS A 75 -5.76 -23.53 25.58
C HIS A 75 -6.05 -25.02 25.62
N SER A 76 -5.75 -25.77 24.56
CA SER A 76 -6.19 -27.16 24.42
C SER A 76 -5.06 -28.20 24.50
N ASP A 77 -3.80 -27.79 24.31
CA ASP A 77 -2.65 -28.69 24.31
C ASP A 77 -1.97 -28.67 25.68
N SER A 78 -2.22 -29.72 26.48
CA SER A 78 -1.64 -29.85 27.81
C SER A 78 -0.11 -29.89 27.79
N THR A 79 0.50 -30.36 26.71
CA THR A 79 1.96 -30.45 26.57
C THR A 79 2.57 -29.06 26.41
N GLU A 80 1.97 -28.23 25.55
CA GLU A 80 2.44 -26.85 25.34
C GLU A 80 2.20 -25.99 26.59
N ILE A 81 1.08 -26.18 27.28
CA ILE A 81 0.79 -25.52 28.56
C ILE A 81 1.85 -25.89 29.60
N GLU A 82 2.16 -27.17 29.75
CA GLU A 82 3.15 -27.64 30.72
C GLU A 82 4.57 -27.17 30.37
N ARG A 83 4.94 -27.20 29.08
CA ARG A 83 6.21 -26.65 28.59
C ARG A 83 6.35 -25.18 28.95
N LEU A 84 5.33 -24.37 28.68
CA LEU A 84 5.32 -22.95 29.03
C LEU A 84 5.36 -22.72 30.55
N ALA A 85 4.62 -23.54 31.31
CA ALA A 85 4.62 -23.50 32.77
C ALA A 85 6.03 -23.75 33.33
N ARG A 86 6.76 -24.73 32.79
CA ARG A 86 8.14 -25.05 33.16
C ARG A 86 9.10 -23.94 32.77
N GLU A 87 9.05 -23.49 31.52
CA GLU A 87 10.01 -22.50 30.97
C GLU A 87 9.85 -21.10 31.54
N ARG A 88 8.60 -20.62 31.71
CA ARG A 88 8.34 -19.22 32.10
C ARG A 88 8.10 -19.06 33.59
N TYR A 89 7.57 -20.08 34.24
CA TYR A 89 7.11 -19.99 35.63
C TYR A 89 7.80 -20.99 36.56
N GLY A 90 8.70 -21.85 36.04
CA GLY A 90 9.41 -22.84 36.84
C GLY A 90 8.49 -23.89 37.46
N TYR A 91 7.37 -24.21 36.80
CA TYR A 91 6.48 -25.27 37.28
C TYR A 91 7.20 -26.61 37.37
N ILE A 92 7.06 -27.28 38.51
CA ILE A 92 7.60 -28.61 38.77
C ILE A 92 6.43 -29.47 39.23
N ARG A 93 6.23 -30.63 38.58
CA ARG A 93 5.14 -31.52 38.94
C ARG A 93 5.47 -32.24 40.27
N PRO A 94 4.49 -32.45 41.16
CA PRO A 94 4.73 -33.24 42.37
C PRO A 94 5.32 -34.62 42.04
N GLY A 95 6.42 -34.96 42.72
CA GLY A 95 7.14 -36.23 42.52
C GLY A 95 8.23 -36.21 41.44
N GLU A 96 8.53 -35.06 40.85
CA GLU A 96 9.58 -34.90 39.83
C GLU A 96 10.90 -34.40 40.42
N GLU A 97 12.03 -34.94 39.95
CA GLU A 97 13.37 -34.47 40.32
C GLU A 97 13.88 -33.41 39.33
N VAL A 98 14.43 -32.31 39.85
CA VAL A 98 14.91 -31.18 39.05
C VAL A 98 16.43 -31.07 39.15
N PHE A 99 17.08 -31.03 37.99
CA PHE A 99 18.52 -30.81 37.88
C PHE A 99 18.80 -29.36 37.47
N ILE A 100 19.49 -28.61 38.34
CA ILE A 100 19.95 -27.25 38.02
C ILE A 100 21.40 -27.34 37.56
N ILE A 101 21.61 -27.16 36.25
CA ILE A 101 22.95 -27.15 35.66
C ILE A 101 23.51 -25.73 35.77
N LYS A 102 24.54 -25.53 36.59
CA LYS A 102 25.35 -24.31 36.56
C LYS A 102 26.49 -24.52 35.57
N ARG A 103 26.68 -23.58 34.63
CA ARG A 103 27.96 -23.51 33.90
C ARG A 103 28.97 -22.86 34.82
N ASP A 104 30.01 -23.59 35.18
CA ASP A 104 31.17 -22.99 35.83
C ASP A 104 31.83 -22.03 34.84
N SER A 105 32.04 -20.79 35.26
CA SER A 105 32.56 -19.67 34.45
C SER A 105 34.07 -19.77 34.21
N THR A 106 34.58 -20.98 33.97
CA THR A 106 36.01 -21.25 33.79
C THR A 106 36.28 -21.74 32.38
N GLU A 107 36.01 -20.91 31.38
CA GLU A 107 36.67 -20.88 30.06
C GLU A 107 36.69 -19.43 29.54
#